data_AF-A0A371MS17-F1
#
_entry.id   AF-A0A371MS17-F1
#
_cell.length_a   1.000
_cell.length_b   1.000
_cell.length_c   1.000
_cell.angle_alpha   90.00
_cell.angle_beta   90.00
_cell.angle_gamma   90.00
#
_symmetry.space_group_name_H-M   'P 1'
#
loop_
_entity.id
_entity.type
_entity.pdbx_description
1 polymer ?
#
loop_
_entity_poly.entity_id
_entity_poly.type
_entity_poly.pdbx_seq_one_letter_code
_entity_poly.pdbx_strand_id
1 'polypeptide(L)'
;MTGWDESSGSHSVSGAPVDFDRLDVIRDRFATDERFTQIVDQPEFAPERLVCVYDTRFYPPSVQNARVEIVWFENGDFSLHYHEDYEQGTFDHRW
;
A
#
# COMPACT_ATOMS: atom_id res chain seq x y z
N MET A 1 -33.06 -15.93 6.91
CA MET A 1 -31.89 -15.83 7.78
C MET A 1 -30.67 -15.85 6.89
N THR A 2 -30.15 -14.67 6.56
CA THR A 2 -28.97 -14.46 5.72
C THR A 2 -27.80 -14.15 6.65
N GLY A 3 -26.75 -14.95 6.54
CA GLY A 3 -25.46 -14.70 7.17
C GLY A 3 -24.42 -15.27 6.22
N TRP A 4 -24.08 -14.51 5.18
CA TRP A 4 -22.88 -14.77 4.41
C TRP A 4 -21.72 -14.29 5.26
N ASP A 5 -20.94 -15.27 5.72
CA ASP A 5 -19.60 -15.09 6.26
C ASP A 5 -18.74 -14.62 5.08
N GLU A 6 -18.66 -13.30 4.90
CA GLU A 6 -17.66 -12.66 4.06
C GLU A 6 -16.32 -12.82 4.77
N SER A 7 -15.76 -14.02 4.65
CA SER A 7 -14.38 -14.34 4.96
C SER A 7 -13.53 -13.39 4.11
N SER A 8 -13.13 -12.27 4.73
CA SER A 8 -12.20 -11.31 4.16
C SER A 8 -10.92 -12.07 3.88
N GLY A 9 -10.74 -12.46 2.62
CA GLY A 9 -9.62 -13.24 2.16
C GLY A 9 -8.34 -12.48 2.47
N SER A 10 -7.67 -12.87 3.56
CA SER A 10 -6.26 -12.63 3.76
C SER A 10 -5.56 -13.34 2.61
N HIS A 11 -5.33 -12.61 1.53
CA HIS A 11 -4.46 -13.03 0.45
C HIS A 11 -3.06 -13.10 1.05
N SER A 12 -2.72 -14.23 1.63
CA SER A 12 -1.36 -14.61 1.98
C SER A 12 -0.59 -14.72 0.66
N VAL A 13 -0.16 -13.56 0.15
CA VAL A 13 0.79 -13.48 -0.96
C VAL A 13 2.12 -13.91 -0.37
N SER A 14 2.70 -14.99 -0.92
CA SER A 14 3.99 -15.58 -0.58
C SER A 14 4.12 -16.11 0.85
N GLY A 15 4.35 -17.41 1.02
CA GLY A 15 4.66 -18.02 2.32
C GLY A 15 6.05 -17.68 2.87
N ALA A 16 6.77 -16.73 2.26
CA ALA A 16 8.08 -16.29 2.68
C ALA A 16 7.99 -15.11 3.68
N PRO A 17 8.97 -14.93 4.57
CA PRO A 17 9.03 -13.76 5.45
C PRO A 17 9.15 -12.45 4.67
N VAL A 18 8.75 -11.35 5.31
CA VAL A 18 8.91 -10.00 4.78
C VAL A 18 10.37 -9.59 4.85
N ASP A 19 10.87 -9.00 3.77
CA ASP A 19 12.21 -8.44 3.68
C ASP A 19 12.17 -6.95 4.05
N PHE A 20 12.38 -6.66 5.33
CA PHE A 20 12.36 -5.29 5.85
C PHE A 20 13.56 -4.46 5.36
N ASP A 21 14.73 -5.07 5.18
CA ASP A 21 15.91 -4.39 4.63
C ASP A 21 15.61 -3.88 3.21
N ARG A 22 14.86 -4.66 2.43
CA ARG A 22 14.41 -4.24 1.10
C ARG A 22 13.36 -3.13 1.15
N LEU A 23 12.41 -3.19 2.08
CA LEU A 23 11.44 -2.12 2.28
C LEU A 23 12.11 -0.80 2.69
N ASP A 24 13.17 -0.84 3.52
CA ASP A 24 13.94 0.35 3.90
C ASP A 24 14.65 0.99 2.69
N VAL A 25 15.21 0.19 1.79
CA VAL A 25 15.79 0.72 0.53
C VAL A 25 14.73 1.41 -0.34
N ILE A 26 13.52 0.85 -0.41
CA ILE A 26 12.40 1.46 -1.17
C ILE A 26 11.96 2.76 -0.50
N ARG A 27 11.83 2.77 0.83
CA ARG A 27 11.51 3.94 1.64
C ARG A 27 12.50 5.06 1.36
N ASP A 28 13.79 4.80 1.48
CA ASP A 28 14.85 5.80 1.26
C ASP A 28 14.79 6.36 -0.15
N ARG A 29 14.56 5.50 -1.16
CA ARG A 29 14.39 5.95 -2.54
C ARG A 29 13.18 6.87 -2.70
N PHE A 30 12.06 6.55 -2.06
CA PHE A 30 10.82 7.34 -2.17
C PHE A 30 10.90 8.64 -1.38
N ALA A 31 11.63 8.66 -0.26
CA ALA A 31 11.83 9.86 0.55
C ALA A 31 12.58 10.98 -0.21
N THR A 32 13.33 10.61 -1.26
CA THR A 32 14.00 11.58 -2.15
C THR A 32 13.12 12.12 -3.28
N ASP A 33 11.86 11.69 -3.35
CA ASP A 33 10.95 11.96 -4.47
C ASP A 33 9.83 12.91 -4.05
N GLU A 34 9.62 14.00 -4.82
CA GLU A 34 8.59 15.00 -4.54
C GLU A 34 7.16 14.49 -4.69
N ARG A 35 6.98 13.28 -5.25
CA ARG A 35 5.67 12.67 -5.45
C ARG A 35 4.99 12.23 -4.16
N PHE A 36 5.72 12.06 -3.06
CA PHE A 36 5.18 11.58 -1.81
C PHE A 36 5.16 12.69 -0.76
N THR A 37 4.01 12.88 -0.12
CA THR A 37 3.86 13.80 1.02
C THR A 37 4.13 13.11 2.35
N GLN A 38 3.92 11.79 2.40
CA GLN A 38 4.12 11.00 3.60
C GLN A 38 4.56 9.58 3.23
N ILE A 39 5.49 9.04 4.00
CA ILE A 39 5.93 7.64 3.93
C ILE A 39 5.90 7.09 5.35
N VAL A 40 5.11 6.03 5.55
CA VAL A 40 4.93 5.36 6.84
C VAL A 40 5.45 3.93 6.70
N ASP A 41 6.53 3.65 7.43
CA ASP A 41 7.06 2.31 7.58
C ASP A 41 6.30 1.55 8.67
N GLN A 42 6.00 0.27 8.41
CA GLN A 42 5.46 -0.67 9.39
C GLN A 42 4.31 -0.08 10.24
N PRO A 43 3.24 0.44 9.63
CA PRO A 43 2.14 1.03 10.37
C PRO A 43 1.49 0.00 11.31
N GLU A 44 0.97 0.44 12.45
CA GLU A 44 0.41 -0.46 13.48
C GLU A 44 -0.69 -1.41 12.96
N PHE A 45 -1.46 -0.96 11.96
CA PHE A 45 -2.53 -1.76 11.35
C PHE A 45 -2.03 -2.77 10.31
N ALA A 46 -0.82 -2.60 9.79
CA ALA A 46 -0.22 -3.44 8.77
C ALA A 46 1.32 -3.39 8.85
N PRO A 47 1.92 -4.00 9.89
CA PRO A 47 3.35 -3.86 10.18
C PRO A 47 4.27 -4.43 9.10
N GLU A 48 3.74 -5.29 8.23
CA GLU A 48 4.44 -5.85 7.07
C GLU A 48 4.51 -4.91 5.85
N ARG A 49 3.93 -3.71 5.92
CA ARG A 49 3.78 -2.80 4.77
C ARG A 49 4.62 -1.54 4.88
N LEU A 50 5.03 -1.05 3.72
CA LEU A 50 5.42 0.35 3.52
C LEU A 50 4.26 1.08 2.86
N VAL A 51 3.76 2.15 3.49
CA VAL A 51 2.64 2.95 2.97
C VAL A 51 3.12 4.33 2.56
N CYS A 52 2.92 4.67 1.29
CA CYS A 52 3.38 5.93 0.70
C CYS A 52 2.18 6.72 0.18
N VAL A 53 1.96 7.91 0.72
CA VAL A 53 0.86 8.81 0.34
C VAL A 53 1.39 9.80 -0.70
N TYR A 54 0.71 9.87 -1.83
CA TYR A 54 1.08 10.78 -2.91
C TYR A 54 0.70 12.23 -2.59
N ASP A 55 1.41 13.16 -3.22
CA ASP A 55 0.97 14.55 -3.29
C ASP A 55 -0.20 14.68 -4.27
N THR A 56 -1.35 15.11 -3.76
CA THR A 56 -2.59 15.28 -4.55
C THR A 56 -2.45 16.34 -5.63
N ARG A 57 -1.41 17.18 -5.62
CA ARG A 57 -1.08 18.09 -6.73
C ARG A 57 -0.85 17.38 -8.07
N PHE A 58 -0.47 16.11 -8.03
CA PHE A 58 -0.24 15.28 -9.22
C PHE A 58 -1.51 14.57 -9.70
N TYR A 59 -2.63 14.77 -9.00
CA TYR A 59 -3.90 14.11 -9.27
C TYR A 59 -4.98 15.10 -9.73
N PRO A 60 -6.00 14.64 -10.46
CA PRO A 60 -7.20 15.43 -10.71
C PRO A 60 -7.88 15.85 -9.38
N PRO A 61 -8.58 17.00 -9.34
CA PRO A 61 -9.24 17.48 -8.12
C PRO A 61 -10.29 16.54 -7.51
N SER A 62 -10.74 15.53 -8.27
CA SER A 62 -11.68 14.52 -7.79
C SER A 62 -11.05 13.51 -6.83
N VAL A 63 -9.73 13.39 -6.82
CA VAL A 63 -8.98 12.47 -5.95
C VAL A 63 -8.63 13.19 -4.66
N GLN A 64 -9.18 12.74 -3.54
CA GLN A 64 -8.96 13.32 -2.22
C GLN A 64 -7.69 12.77 -1.55
N ASN A 65 -7.38 11.51 -1.81
CA ASN A 65 -6.17 10.83 -1.32
C ASN A 65 -5.75 9.78 -2.35
N ALA A 66 -4.44 9.62 -2.54
CA ALA A 66 -3.89 8.51 -3.28
C ALA A 66 -2.72 7.93 -2.46
N ARG A 67 -2.70 6.60 -2.33
CA ARG A 67 -1.61 5.90 -1.63
C ARG A 67 -1.23 4.61 -2.35
N VAL A 68 0.02 4.21 -2.14
CA VAL A 68 0.51 2.89 -2.51
C VAL A 68 1.04 2.18 -1.28
N GLU A 69 0.66 0.92 -1.13
CA GLU A 69 1.09 0.03 -0.07
C GLU A 69 1.93 -1.08 -0.68
N ILE A 70 3.13 -1.30 -0.14
CA ILE A 70 4.13 -2.20 -0.70
C ILE A 70 4.51 -3.24 0.35
N VAL A 71 4.54 -4.50 -0.06
CA VAL A 71 5.15 -5.61 0.70
C VAL A 71 6.20 -6.25 -0.18
N TRP A 72 7.36 -6.56 0.38
CA TRP A 72 8.43 -7.30 -0.28
C TRP A 72 8.80 -8.52 0.56
N PHE A 73 9.02 -9.66 -0.09
CA PHE A 73 9.32 -10.92 0.57
C PHE A 73 10.76 -11.36 0.29
N GLU A 74 11.37 -12.09 1.23
CA GLU A 74 12.76 -12.58 1.11
C GLU A 74 12.98 -13.49 -0.11
N ASN A 75 11.92 -14.12 -0.62
CA ASN A 75 11.98 -14.94 -1.83
C ASN A 75 11.98 -14.11 -3.14
N GLY A 76 11.92 -12.79 -3.05
CA GLY A 76 11.89 -11.87 -4.19
C GLY A 76 10.50 -11.56 -4.74
N ASP A 77 9.44 -12.16 -4.17
CA ASP A 77 8.07 -11.78 -4.48
C ASP A 77 7.73 -10.43 -3.84
N PHE A 78 6.69 -9.78 -4.35
CA PHE A 78 6.18 -8.54 -3.79
C PHE A 78 4.68 -8.43 -4.00
N SER A 79 4.06 -7.50 -3.28
CA SER A 79 2.69 -7.04 -3.53
C SER A 79 2.66 -5.54 -3.55
N LEU A 80 1.89 -5.00 -4.50
CA LEU A 80 1.65 -3.58 -4.58
C LEU A 80 0.14 -3.35 -4.60
N HIS A 81 -0.36 -2.64 -3.60
CA HIS A 81 -1.76 -2.23 -3.52
C HIS A 81 -1.84 -0.72 -3.69
N TYR A 82 -2.44 -0.30 -4.78
CA TYR A 82 -2.72 1.08 -5.09
C TYR A 82 -4.16 1.43 -4.71
N HIS A 83 -4.34 2.57 -4.06
CA HIS A 83 -5.64 3.01 -3.56
C HIS A 83 -5.84 4.51 -3.78
N GLU A 84 -7.02 4.89 -4.25
CA GLU A 84 -7.49 6.27 -4.37
C GLU A 84 -8.83 6.45 -3.66
N ASP A 85 -8.96 7.54 -2.92
CA ASP A 85 -10.20 8.00 -2.30
C ASP A 85 -10.82 9.11 -3.15
N TYR A 86 -12.11 8.99 -3.44
CA TYR A 86 -12.93 9.99 -4.14
C TYR A 86 -14.11 10.41 -3.28
N GLU A 87 -14.81 11.48 -3.69
CA GLU A 87 -16.06 11.89 -3.01
C GLU A 87 -17.14 10.80 -3.02
N GLN A 88 -17.20 10.01 -4.09
CA GLN A 88 -18.26 9.01 -4.30
C GLN A 88 -17.71 7.58 -4.45
N GLY A 89 -16.66 7.24 -3.70
CA GLY A 89 -16.16 5.87 -3.61
C GLY A 89 -14.64 5.79 -3.57
N THR A 90 -14.13 4.59 -3.79
CA THR A 90 -12.69 4.30 -3.83
C THR A 90 -12.34 3.56 -5.12
N PHE A 91 -11.08 3.68 -5.53
CA PHE A 91 -10.49 2.84 -6.55
C PHE A 91 -9.34 2.05 -5.94
N ASP A 92 -9.33 0.75 -6.19
CA ASP A 92 -8.34 -0.18 -5.67
C ASP A 92 -7.79 -1.02 -6.81
N HIS A 93 -6.46 -1.10 -6.91
CA HIS A 93 -5.80 -2.00 -7.85
C HIS A 93 -4.63 -2.70 -7.18
N ARG A 94 -4.50 -4.02 -7.42
CA ARG A 94 -3.47 -4.85 -6.81
C ARG A 94 -2.65 -5.57 -7.88
N TRP A 95 -1.33 -5.57 -7.69
CA TRP A 95 -0.37 -6.39 -8.42
C TRP A 95 0.31 -7.37 -7.49
#